data_AF-D6D2M4-F1
#
_entry.id   AF-D6D2M4-F1
#
_cell.length_a   1.000
_cell.length_b   1.000
_cell.length_c   1.000
_cell.angle_alpha   90.00
_cell.angle_beta   90.00
_cell.angle_gamma   90.00
#
_symmetry.space_group_name_H-M   'P 1'
#
loop_
_entity.id
_entity.type
_entity.pdbx_description
1 polymer ?
#
loop_
_entity_poly.entity_id
_entity_poly.type
_entity_poly.pdbx_seq_one_letter_code
_entity_poly.pdbx_strand_id
1 'polypeptide(L)'
;MTNLYQSFSADQITNPEIFPSLLFYYGMLTIIGTRGNLTILGIPNTNVRKQYYEYILEEYQNHHYINLIDIEILFNDMAFDGQWRPALEFISKAYKENTSVRSSIEGERNIQGFFTAYLSVNAYYLTMPEVELNHGFCDMFLMPDLQRYAEVAHSYILELKYLPKEKYDTQGTAQWQEAVEQIHGYAAGPKVRQLCQGTQLHCIVIQFCGWELVRMEEV
;
A
#
# COMPACT_ATOMS: atom_id res chain seq x y z
N MET A 1 2.68 20.60 0.95
CA MET A 1 2.65 21.96 0.37
C MET A 1 3.98 22.60 0.67
N THR A 2 4.71 23.07 -0.33
CA THR A 2 6.06 23.62 -0.16
C THR A 2 6.33 24.77 -1.13
N ASN A 3 7.38 25.55 -0.85
CA ASN A 3 7.95 26.51 -1.79
C ASN A 3 8.99 25.80 -2.66
N LEU A 4 8.94 26.01 -3.97
CA LEU A 4 9.97 25.53 -4.88
C LEU A 4 11.10 26.56 -4.97
N TYR A 5 12.31 26.14 -4.58
CA TYR A 5 13.51 26.95 -4.68
C TYR A 5 14.13 26.74 -6.06
N GLN A 6 14.35 27.82 -6.82
CA GLN A 6 14.89 27.73 -8.18
C GLN A 6 16.37 27.35 -8.25
N SER A 7 17.10 27.55 -7.16
CA SER A 7 18.52 27.24 -7.03
C SER A 7 18.90 27.05 -5.57
N PHE A 8 19.84 26.16 -5.31
CA PHE A 8 20.41 25.89 -3.98
C PHE A 8 21.82 25.33 -4.16
N SER A 9 22.67 25.47 -3.14
CA SER A 9 24.02 24.93 -3.14
C SER A 9 24.06 23.49 -2.64
N ALA A 10 25.15 22.76 -2.91
CA ALA A 10 25.26 21.34 -2.58
C ALA A 10 25.17 21.06 -1.06
N ASP A 11 25.66 21.96 -0.23
CA ASP A 11 25.57 21.90 1.23
C ASP A 11 24.14 22.07 1.76
N GLN A 12 23.23 22.61 0.94
CA GLN A 12 21.82 22.82 1.30
C GLN A 12 20.92 21.63 0.98
N ILE A 13 21.44 20.58 0.34
CA ILE A 13 20.66 19.40 -0.10
C ILE A 13 20.01 18.68 1.08
N THR A 14 20.66 18.65 2.24
CA THR A 14 20.14 18.00 3.46
C THR A 14 19.09 18.83 4.17
N ASN A 15 18.83 20.07 3.74
CA ASN A 15 17.79 20.91 4.33
C ASN A 15 16.40 20.36 3.94
N PRO A 16 15.56 19.94 4.91
CA PRO A 16 14.23 19.40 4.65
C PRO A 16 13.31 20.32 3.81
N GLU A 17 13.51 21.64 3.85
CA GLU A 17 12.72 22.59 3.04
C GLU A 17 13.15 22.62 1.57
N ILE A 18 14.42 22.33 1.27
CA ILE A 18 15.00 22.36 -0.07
C ILE A 18 14.90 20.99 -0.76
N PHE A 19 14.96 19.91 0.03
CA PHE A 19 14.89 18.54 -0.47
C PHE A 19 13.72 18.27 -1.44
N PRO A 20 12.48 18.76 -1.22
CA PRO A 20 11.40 18.63 -2.20
C PRO A 20 11.68 19.30 -3.55
N SER A 21 12.44 20.39 -3.58
CA SER A 21 12.83 21.07 -4.82
C SER A 21 13.84 20.24 -5.59
N LEU A 22 14.79 19.58 -4.92
CA LEU A 22 15.71 18.63 -5.54
C LEU A 22 14.95 17.47 -6.19
N LEU A 23 14.02 16.85 -5.46
CA LEU A 23 13.18 15.77 -5.98
C LEU A 23 12.36 16.22 -7.20
N PHE A 24 11.84 17.44 -7.18
CA PHE A 24 11.16 18.03 -8.32
C PHE A 24 12.08 18.16 -9.56
N TYR A 25 13.30 18.67 -9.40
CA TYR A 25 14.25 18.83 -10.51
C TYR A 25 14.79 17.52 -11.07
N TYR A 26 14.89 16.48 -10.25
CA TYR A 26 15.23 15.13 -10.70
C TYR A 26 14.06 14.40 -11.37
N GLY A 27 12.89 15.03 -11.50
CA GLY A 27 11.69 14.41 -12.07
C GLY A 27 11.02 13.39 -11.15
N MET A 28 11.37 13.38 -9.86
CA MET A 28 10.79 12.49 -8.86
C MET A 28 9.49 13.06 -8.26
N LEU A 29 9.30 14.38 -8.31
CA LEU A 29 8.04 15.06 -8.02
C LEU A 29 7.62 15.92 -9.21
N THR A 30 6.31 16.17 -9.32
CA THR A 30 5.73 17.15 -10.24
C THR A 30 4.70 18.01 -9.52
N ILE A 31 4.34 19.14 -10.12
CA ILE A 31 3.27 20.01 -9.63
C ILE A 31 1.93 19.37 -9.98
N ILE A 32 1.16 18.99 -8.95
CA ILE A 32 -0.20 18.44 -9.12
C ILE A 32 -1.28 19.48 -8.80
N GLY A 33 -0.91 20.64 -8.28
CA GLY A 33 -1.82 21.73 -7.99
C GLY A 33 -1.16 22.86 -7.20
N THR A 34 -1.98 23.85 -6.83
CA THR A 34 -1.56 25.00 -6.03
C THR A 34 -2.61 25.33 -4.97
N ARG A 35 -2.17 25.92 -3.85
CA ARG A 35 -3.05 26.53 -2.85
C ARG A 35 -2.51 27.91 -2.51
N GLY A 36 -3.09 28.94 -3.12
CA GLY A 36 -2.53 30.30 -3.05
C GLY A 36 -1.16 30.35 -3.73
N ASN A 37 -0.14 30.86 -3.04
CA ASN A 37 1.25 30.88 -3.51
C ASN A 37 2.00 29.56 -3.26
N LEU A 38 1.40 28.59 -2.57
CA LEU A 38 2.03 27.32 -2.24
C LEU A 38 1.83 26.28 -3.33
N THR A 39 2.88 25.54 -3.64
CA THR A 39 2.83 24.44 -4.61
C THR A 39 2.46 23.13 -3.92
N ILE A 40 1.58 22.36 -4.55
CA ILE A 40 1.26 20.99 -4.17
C ILE A 40 2.04 20.07 -5.11
N LEU A 41 2.99 19.34 -4.53
CA LEU A 41 3.80 18.36 -5.25
C LEU A 41 3.22 16.96 -5.08
N GLY A 42 3.36 16.15 -6.13
CA GLY A 42 2.98 14.74 -6.13
C GLY A 42 3.90 13.92 -7.02
N ILE A 43 3.79 12.60 -6.91
CA ILE A 43 4.59 11.67 -7.71
C ILE A 43 4.06 11.68 -9.15
N PRO A 44 4.91 11.92 -10.17
CA PRO A 44 4.48 12.20 -11.53
C PRO A 44 3.89 10.99 -12.28
N ASN A 45 4.31 9.78 -11.93
CA ASN A 45 3.86 8.56 -12.60
C ASN A 45 4.15 7.31 -11.76
N THR A 46 3.57 6.18 -12.17
CA THR A 46 3.71 4.88 -11.49
C THR A 46 5.16 4.38 -11.44
N ASN A 47 6.01 4.70 -12.42
CA ASN A 47 7.40 4.24 -12.44
C ASN A 47 8.25 4.97 -11.38
N VAL A 48 8.03 6.27 -11.21
CA VAL A 48 8.67 7.05 -10.13
C VAL A 48 8.11 6.62 -8.77
N ARG A 49 6.80 6.34 -8.70
CA ARG A 49 6.18 5.77 -7.50
C ARG A 49 6.84 4.44 -7.10
N LYS A 50 7.06 3.56 -8.07
CA LYS A 50 7.75 2.29 -7.87
C LYS A 50 9.16 2.49 -7.32
N GLN A 51 9.95 3.41 -7.90
CA GLN A 51 11.29 3.75 -7.38
C GLN A 51 11.28 4.25 -5.93
N TYR A 52 10.30 5.07 -5.53
CA TYR A 52 10.15 5.49 -4.14
C TYR A 52 9.86 4.31 -3.20
N TYR A 53 8.99 3.39 -3.62
CA TYR A 53 8.67 2.22 -2.81
C TYR A 53 9.81 1.21 -2.76
N GLU A 54 10.57 1.03 -3.85
CA GLU A 54 11.82 0.26 -3.86
C GLU A 54 12.80 0.82 -2.83
N TYR A 55 13.02 2.14 -2.80
CA TYR A 55 13.86 2.78 -1.79
C TYR A 55 13.33 2.60 -0.35
N ILE A 56 12.01 2.75 -0.14
CA ILE A 56 11.39 2.52 1.18
C ILE A 56 11.57 1.06 1.62
N LEU A 57 11.43 0.12 0.68
CA LEU A 57 11.66 -1.30 0.94
C LEU A 57 13.12 -1.56 1.33
N GLU A 58 14.10 -0.97 0.64
CA GLU A 58 15.52 -1.04 1.02
C GLU A 58 15.75 -0.53 2.45
N GLU A 59 15.13 0.60 2.83
CA GLU A 59 15.21 1.16 4.19
C GLU A 59 14.61 0.23 5.26
N TYR A 60 13.48 -0.43 4.96
CA TYR A 60 12.92 -1.46 5.83
C TYR A 60 13.86 -2.69 5.92
N GLN A 61 14.59 -3.00 4.86
CA GLN A 61 15.39 -4.21 4.67
C GLN A 61 16.82 -4.15 5.21
N ASN A 62 17.24 -3.08 5.91
CA ASN A 62 18.60 -2.92 6.48
C ASN A 62 19.11 -4.10 7.36
N HIS A 63 18.31 -5.13 7.62
CA HIS A 63 18.70 -6.36 8.32
C HIS A 63 18.46 -7.69 7.56
N HIS A 64 17.72 -7.71 6.43
CA HIS A 64 17.40 -8.94 5.68
C HIS A 64 17.21 -8.70 4.17
N TYR A 65 17.97 -9.44 3.34
CA TYR A 65 17.83 -9.44 1.87
C TYR A 65 16.49 -10.06 1.47
N ILE A 66 15.65 -9.31 0.77
CA ILE A 66 14.45 -9.84 0.11
C ILE A 66 14.77 -10.01 -1.36
N ASN A 67 14.66 -11.25 -1.83
CA ASN A 67 14.79 -11.55 -3.24
C ASN A 67 13.54 -11.04 -3.97
N LEU A 68 13.69 -9.90 -4.66
CA LEU A 68 12.61 -9.29 -5.45
C LEU A 68 12.09 -10.21 -6.58
N ILE A 69 12.86 -11.24 -6.97
CA ILE A 69 12.40 -12.25 -7.93
C ILE A 69 11.36 -13.19 -7.28
N ASP A 70 11.57 -13.55 -6.01
CA ASP A 70 10.66 -14.46 -5.31
C ASP A 70 9.31 -13.77 -5.05
N ILE A 71 9.29 -12.47 -4.74
CA ILE A 71 8.04 -11.72 -4.60
C ILE A 71 7.33 -11.50 -5.94
N GLU A 72 8.09 -11.35 -7.04
CA GLU A 72 7.51 -11.23 -8.39
C GLU A 72 6.75 -12.52 -8.77
N ILE A 73 7.27 -13.69 -8.43
CA ILE A 73 6.57 -14.98 -8.61
C ILE A 73 5.24 -14.97 -7.83
N LEU A 74 5.27 -14.60 -6.54
CA LEU A 74 4.04 -14.51 -5.73
C LEU A 74 3.00 -13.56 -6.32
N PHE A 75 3.45 -12.47 -6.94
CA PHE A 75 2.59 -11.51 -7.61
C PHE A 75 2.05 -11.98 -8.95
N ASN A 76 2.80 -12.80 -9.69
CA ASN A 76 2.30 -13.50 -10.88
C ASN A 76 1.15 -14.43 -10.50
N ASP A 77 1.37 -15.29 -9.51
CA ASP A 77 0.37 -16.26 -9.07
C ASP A 77 -0.90 -15.55 -8.55
N MET A 78 -0.73 -14.40 -7.89
CA MET A 78 -1.84 -13.54 -7.48
C MET A 78 -2.59 -12.92 -8.69
N ALA A 79 -1.89 -12.54 -9.76
CA ALA A 79 -2.49 -11.85 -10.90
C ALA A 79 -3.16 -12.76 -11.93
N PHE A 80 -2.60 -13.96 -12.13
CA PHE A 80 -3.05 -14.87 -13.17
C PHE A 80 -3.86 -16.05 -12.61
N ASP A 81 -3.59 -16.50 -11.39
CA ASP A 81 -4.17 -17.72 -10.81
C ASP A 81 -5.00 -17.49 -9.54
N GLY A 82 -5.11 -16.24 -9.09
CA GLY A 82 -5.87 -15.87 -7.88
C GLY A 82 -5.23 -16.35 -6.58
N GLN A 83 -3.96 -16.78 -6.61
CA GLN A 83 -3.25 -17.33 -5.43
C GLN A 83 -2.70 -16.19 -4.55
N TRP A 84 -3.60 -15.47 -3.90
CA TRP A 84 -3.27 -14.30 -3.09
C TRP A 84 -2.59 -14.61 -1.76
N ARG A 85 -2.92 -15.75 -1.15
CA ARG A 85 -2.52 -16.08 0.22
C ARG A 85 -1.00 -16.11 0.41
N PRO A 86 -0.21 -16.80 -0.45
CA PRO A 86 1.25 -16.82 -0.32
C PRO A 86 1.90 -15.43 -0.33
N ALA A 87 1.43 -14.53 -1.21
CA ALA A 87 1.94 -13.16 -1.30
C ALA A 87 1.66 -12.36 -0.01
N LEU A 88 0.44 -12.43 0.52
CA LEU A 88 0.06 -11.67 1.72
C LEU A 88 0.67 -12.26 3.00
N GLU A 89 0.86 -13.59 3.07
CA GLU A 89 1.58 -14.25 4.17
C GLU A 89 3.07 -13.83 4.18
N PHE A 90 3.68 -13.73 3.00
CA PHE A 90 5.05 -13.24 2.85
C PHE A 90 5.19 -11.80 3.40
N ILE A 91 4.31 -10.89 2.99
CA ILE A 91 4.31 -9.49 3.46
C ILE A 91 4.08 -9.43 4.98
N SER A 92 3.14 -10.22 5.50
CA SER A 92 2.83 -10.29 6.93
C SER A 92 4.02 -10.78 7.76
N LYS A 93 4.74 -11.78 7.26
CA LYS A 93 5.97 -12.30 7.89
C LYS A 93 7.06 -11.24 7.88
N ALA A 94 7.28 -10.58 6.74
CA ALA A 94 8.24 -9.49 6.64
C ALA A 94 7.90 -8.34 7.61
N TYR A 95 6.62 -8.01 7.79
CA TYR A 95 6.17 -7.01 8.76
C TYR A 95 6.56 -7.40 10.19
N LYS A 96 6.31 -8.65 10.59
CA LYS A 96 6.68 -9.16 11.91
C LYS A 96 8.19 -9.08 12.16
N GLU A 97 8.99 -9.51 11.18
CA GLU A 97 10.46 -9.54 11.29
C GLU A 97 11.04 -8.13 11.40
N ASN A 98 10.57 -7.17 10.59
CA ASN A 98 11.11 -5.81 10.54
C ASN A 98 10.56 -4.87 11.63
N THR A 99 9.35 -5.13 12.15
CA THR A 99 8.73 -4.29 13.20
C THR A 99 9.16 -4.70 14.61
N SER A 100 9.68 -5.92 14.79
CA SER A 100 10.21 -6.41 16.08
C SER A 100 11.38 -5.58 16.64
N VAL A 101 11.96 -4.69 15.83
CA VAL A 101 13.14 -3.85 16.19
C VAL A 101 12.78 -2.37 16.40
N ARG A 102 11.56 -1.89 16.08
CA ARG A 102 11.21 -0.45 16.21
C ARG A 102 10.02 -0.21 17.14
N SER A 103 10.22 0.68 18.10
CA SER A 103 9.29 1.06 19.16
C SER A 103 7.91 1.50 18.65
N SER A 104 6.88 1.06 19.38
CA SER A 104 5.46 1.37 19.29
C SER A 104 5.15 2.86 19.15
N ILE A 105 4.98 3.38 17.93
CA ILE A 105 4.54 4.78 17.76
C ILE A 105 3.22 4.91 16.99
N GLU A 106 2.90 4.13 15.95
CA GLU A 106 1.58 4.22 15.27
C GLU A 106 1.17 2.90 14.57
N GLY A 107 0.80 1.85 15.32
CA GLY A 107 0.67 0.48 14.79
C GLY A 107 -0.18 0.28 13.52
N GLU A 108 -1.36 0.90 13.43
CA GLU A 108 -2.28 0.72 12.29
C GLU A 108 -1.86 1.47 11.02
N ARG A 109 -1.44 2.73 11.16
CA ARG A 109 -0.85 3.48 10.03
C ARG A 109 0.47 2.87 9.56
N ASN A 110 1.23 2.30 10.49
CA ASN A 110 2.48 1.62 10.17
C ASN A 110 2.23 0.38 9.29
N ILE A 111 1.24 -0.45 9.64
CA ILE A 111 0.96 -1.66 8.87
C ILE A 111 0.39 -1.36 7.48
N GLN A 112 -0.52 -0.39 7.37
CA GLN A 112 -1.06 0.04 6.07
C GLN A 112 0.05 0.59 5.17
N GLY A 113 0.95 1.43 5.71
CA GLY A 113 2.11 1.93 4.98
C GLY A 113 3.06 0.81 4.53
N PHE A 114 3.28 -0.19 5.39
CA PHE A 114 4.12 -1.34 5.08
C PHE A 114 3.55 -2.19 3.95
N PHE A 115 2.27 -2.57 4.04
CA PHE A 115 1.59 -3.30 2.95
C PHE A 115 1.56 -2.49 1.66
N THR A 116 1.33 -1.18 1.74
CA THR A 116 1.37 -0.28 0.57
C THR A 116 2.73 -0.33 -0.11
N ALA A 117 3.83 -0.35 0.63
CA ALA A 117 5.17 -0.41 0.05
C ALA A 117 5.41 -1.70 -0.74
N TYR A 118 5.08 -2.86 -0.16
CA TYR A 118 5.24 -4.16 -0.83
C TYR A 118 4.31 -4.31 -2.04
N LEU A 119 3.05 -3.93 -1.91
CA LEU A 119 2.08 -4.08 -3.00
C LEU A 119 2.32 -3.08 -4.13
N SER A 120 2.95 -1.94 -3.86
CA SER A 120 3.24 -0.94 -4.89
C SER A 120 4.41 -1.31 -5.82
N VAL A 121 5.21 -2.31 -5.48
CA VAL A 121 6.20 -2.86 -6.43
C VAL A 121 5.61 -3.92 -7.37
N ASN A 122 4.40 -4.40 -7.09
CA ASN A 122 3.65 -5.26 -7.99
C ASN A 122 3.27 -4.48 -9.27
N ALA A 123 3.79 -4.91 -10.42
CA ALA A 123 3.58 -4.21 -11.67
C ALA A 123 2.15 -4.38 -12.24
N TYR A 124 1.43 -5.43 -11.83
CA TYR A 124 0.11 -5.78 -12.37
C TYR A 124 -1.02 -4.90 -11.86
N TYR A 125 -0.79 -4.17 -10.76
CA TYR A 125 -1.82 -3.39 -10.10
C TYR A 125 -1.42 -1.93 -9.93
N LEU A 126 -2.39 -1.06 -10.11
CA LEU A 126 -2.36 0.29 -9.59
C LEU A 126 -2.93 0.24 -8.17
N THR A 127 -2.04 0.13 -7.18
CA THR A 127 -2.39 0.15 -5.76
C THR A 127 -2.92 1.52 -5.38
N MET A 128 -4.21 1.60 -5.07
CA MET A 128 -4.85 2.82 -4.62
C MET A 128 -5.13 2.71 -3.12
N PRO A 129 -4.34 3.37 -2.26
CA PRO A 129 -4.66 3.45 -0.83
C PRO A 129 -5.84 4.40 -0.62
N GLU A 130 -6.69 4.10 0.37
CA GLU A 130 -7.77 4.97 0.85
C GLU A 130 -8.71 5.44 -0.28
N VAL A 131 -9.18 4.52 -1.12
CA VAL A 131 -10.17 4.88 -2.16
C VAL A 131 -11.51 5.14 -1.50
N GLU A 132 -12.05 6.35 -1.72
CA GLU A 132 -13.44 6.64 -1.34
C GLU A 132 -14.39 5.77 -2.17
N LEU A 133 -15.02 4.81 -1.49
CA LEU A 133 -15.95 3.82 -2.02
C LEU A 133 -17.16 3.79 -1.08
N ASN A 134 -18.35 4.10 -1.62
CA ASN A 134 -19.64 3.98 -0.93
C ASN A 134 -19.61 4.28 0.59
N HIS A 135 -19.73 5.56 0.96
CA HIS A 135 -19.81 6.01 2.37
C HIS A 135 -18.64 5.61 3.29
N GLY A 136 -17.50 5.18 2.74
CA GLY A 136 -16.27 4.92 3.49
C GLY A 136 -15.00 4.95 2.63
N PHE A 137 -13.86 4.72 3.26
CA PHE A 137 -12.56 4.60 2.61
C PHE A 137 -12.10 3.15 2.73
N CYS A 138 -11.90 2.50 1.60
CA CYS A 138 -11.28 1.18 1.58
C CYS A 138 -9.78 1.33 1.81
N ASP A 139 -9.21 0.49 2.68
CA ASP A 139 -7.79 0.52 2.99
C ASP A 139 -6.94 0.39 1.72
N MET A 140 -7.16 -0.68 0.94
CA MET A 140 -6.40 -0.91 -0.28
C MET A 140 -7.26 -1.55 -1.38
N PHE A 141 -7.26 -0.91 -2.55
CA PHE A 141 -7.78 -1.51 -3.78
C PHE A 141 -6.64 -1.76 -4.76
N LEU A 142 -6.50 -3.01 -5.20
CA LEU A 142 -5.56 -3.41 -6.25
C LEU A 142 -6.29 -3.39 -7.59
N MET A 143 -6.25 -2.23 -8.24
CA MET A 143 -6.87 -2.05 -9.55
C MET A 143 -6.00 -2.71 -10.63
N PRO A 144 -6.53 -3.65 -11.43
CA PRO A 144 -5.75 -4.34 -12.46
C PRO A 144 -5.34 -3.37 -13.57
N ASP A 145 -4.06 -3.36 -13.95
CA ASP A 145 -3.54 -2.57 -15.08
C ASP A 145 -3.72 -3.34 -16.40
N LEU A 146 -4.98 -3.52 -16.81
CA LEU A 146 -5.34 -4.27 -18.03
C LEU A 146 -4.86 -3.58 -19.32
N GLN A 147 -4.48 -2.31 -19.26
CA GLN A 147 -3.88 -1.62 -20.40
C GLN A 147 -2.49 -2.16 -20.72
N ARG A 148 -1.72 -2.50 -19.68
CA ARG A 148 -0.37 -3.05 -19.83
C ARG A 148 -0.38 -4.58 -19.82
N TYR A 149 -1.25 -5.18 -19.02
CA TYR A 149 -1.30 -6.62 -18.79
C TYR A 149 -2.72 -7.14 -18.96
N ALA A 150 -3.13 -7.34 -20.22
CA ALA A 150 -4.48 -7.79 -20.57
C ALA A 150 -4.82 -9.20 -20.03
N GLU A 151 -3.82 -9.97 -19.62
CA GLU A 151 -3.97 -11.35 -19.14
C GLU A 151 -4.24 -11.45 -17.63
N VAL A 152 -4.15 -10.33 -16.90
CA VAL A 152 -4.50 -10.28 -15.47
C VAL A 152 -5.98 -10.64 -15.33
N ALA A 153 -6.26 -11.68 -14.53
CA ALA A 153 -7.59 -12.24 -14.38
C ALA A 153 -8.24 -11.89 -13.03
N HIS A 154 -7.46 -11.37 -12.09
CA HIS A 154 -7.87 -11.19 -10.70
C HIS A 154 -7.68 -9.73 -10.22
N SER A 155 -8.54 -9.27 -9.31
CA SER A 155 -8.43 -7.98 -8.62
C SER A 155 -8.73 -8.16 -7.14
N TYR A 156 -8.31 -7.20 -6.30
CA TYR A 156 -8.36 -7.37 -4.85
C TYR A 156 -8.85 -6.12 -4.14
N ILE A 157 -9.70 -6.31 -3.15
CA ILE A 157 -9.86 -5.39 -2.03
C ILE A 157 -9.20 -6.03 -0.81
N LEU A 158 -8.37 -5.27 -0.12
CA LEU A 158 -7.77 -5.68 1.16
C LEU A 158 -8.27 -4.75 2.26
N GLU A 159 -8.72 -5.34 3.36
CA GLU A 159 -9.12 -4.65 4.59
C GLU A 159 -8.19 -5.08 5.72
N LEU A 160 -7.45 -4.14 6.30
CA LEU A 160 -6.41 -4.38 7.30
C LEU A 160 -6.93 -3.95 8.67
N LYS A 161 -7.01 -4.88 9.62
CA LYS A 161 -7.37 -4.58 11.00
C LYS A 161 -6.23 -4.82 11.96
N TYR A 162 -5.96 -3.83 12.81
CA TYR A 162 -4.96 -3.90 13.86
C TYR A 162 -5.61 -3.77 15.23
N LEU A 163 -5.21 -4.62 16.18
CA LEU A 163 -5.45 -4.41 17.60
C LEU A 163 -4.16 -4.59 18.40
N PRO A 164 -3.92 -3.78 19.43
CA PRO A 164 -2.89 -4.07 20.41
C PRO A 164 -3.30 -5.30 21.25
N LYS A 165 -2.32 -6.03 21.79
CA LYS A 165 -2.53 -7.31 22.48
C LYS A 165 -3.54 -7.22 23.62
N GLU A 166 -3.54 -6.10 24.34
CA GLU A 166 -4.41 -5.87 25.50
C GLU A 166 -5.89 -5.73 25.13
N LYS A 167 -6.21 -5.40 23.87
CA LYS A 167 -7.58 -5.22 23.38
C LYS A 167 -8.10 -6.43 22.60
N TYR A 168 -7.21 -7.27 22.09
CA TYR A 168 -7.58 -8.33 21.14
C TYR A 168 -8.63 -9.30 21.69
N ASP A 169 -8.45 -9.79 22.92
CA ASP A 169 -9.37 -10.78 23.51
C ASP A 169 -10.80 -10.25 23.69
N THR A 170 -10.97 -8.93 23.80
CA THR A 170 -12.28 -8.29 24.02
C THR A 170 -12.90 -7.74 22.75
N GLN A 171 -12.10 -7.36 21.75
CA GLN A 171 -12.56 -6.62 20.57
C GLN A 171 -12.32 -7.36 19.24
N GLY A 172 -11.46 -8.37 19.20
CA GLY A 172 -10.99 -9.02 17.97
C GLY A 172 -12.12 -9.60 17.12
N THR A 173 -13.04 -10.34 17.74
CA THR A 173 -14.19 -10.93 17.02
C THR A 173 -15.13 -9.87 16.46
N ALA A 174 -15.41 -8.81 17.23
CA ALA A 174 -16.31 -7.75 16.79
C ALA A 174 -15.68 -6.95 15.63
N GLN A 175 -14.40 -6.59 15.76
CA GLN A 175 -13.64 -5.89 14.72
C GLN A 175 -13.56 -6.71 13.42
N TRP A 176 -13.43 -8.04 13.52
CA TRP A 176 -13.46 -8.91 12.35
C TRP A 176 -14.80 -8.84 11.61
N GLN A 177 -15.93 -8.97 12.33
CA GLN A 177 -17.25 -8.91 11.70
C GLN A 177 -17.51 -7.56 11.04
N GLU A 178 -17.11 -6.47 11.70
CA GLU A 178 -17.19 -5.13 11.12
C GLU A 178 -16.36 -5.01 9.83
N ALA A 179 -15.15 -5.57 9.81
CA ALA A 179 -14.30 -5.58 8.61
C ALA A 179 -14.93 -6.35 7.44
N VAL A 180 -15.57 -7.49 7.72
CA VAL A 180 -16.30 -8.28 6.73
C VAL A 180 -17.50 -7.50 6.17
N GLU A 181 -18.25 -6.81 7.03
CA GLU A 181 -19.36 -5.95 6.58
C GLU A 181 -18.85 -4.78 5.72
N GLN A 182 -17.76 -4.13 6.13
CA GLN A 182 -17.12 -3.03 5.40
C GLN A 182 -16.66 -3.46 4.00
N ILE A 183 -15.90 -4.55 3.90
CA ILE A 183 -15.33 -5.00 2.64
C ILE A 183 -16.42 -5.42 1.64
N HIS A 184 -17.48 -6.07 2.10
CA HIS A 184 -18.65 -6.38 1.26
C HIS A 184 -19.39 -5.13 0.81
N GLY A 185 -19.51 -4.13 1.69
CA GLY A 185 -20.07 -2.82 1.35
C GLY A 185 -19.32 -2.12 0.22
N TYR A 186 -17.98 -2.19 0.25
CA TYR A 186 -17.13 -1.66 -0.82
C TYR A 186 -17.30 -2.46 -2.11
N ALA A 187 -17.21 -3.79 -2.05
CA ALA A 187 -17.30 -4.69 -3.20
C ALA A 187 -18.65 -4.56 -3.94
N ALA A 188 -19.74 -4.29 -3.22
CA ALA A 188 -21.06 -4.08 -3.80
C ALA A 188 -21.19 -2.74 -4.57
N GLY A 189 -20.21 -1.84 -4.44
CA GLY A 189 -20.24 -0.51 -5.04
C GLY A 189 -20.10 -0.52 -6.58
N PRO A 190 -20.86 0.32 -7.30
CA PRO A 190 -20.81 0.37 -8.76
C PRO A 190 -19.42 0.80 -9.28
N LYS A 191 -18.73 1.66 -8.54
CA LYS A 191 -17.37 2.11 -8.85
C LYS A 191 -16.37 0.95 -8.83
N VAL A 192 -16.43 0.07 -7.82
CA VAL A 192 -15.54 -1.11 -7.74
C VAL A 192 -15.76 -2.03 -8.94
N ARG A 193 -17.02 -2.34 -9.27
CA ARG A 193 -17.34 -3.17 -10.45
C ARG A 193 -16.76 -2.59 -11.74
N GLN A 194 -16.82 -1.27 -11.90
CA GLN A 194 -16.22 -0.60 -13.06
C GLN A 194 -14.70 -0.69 -13.06
N LEU A 195 -14.06 -0.52 -11.90
CA LEU A 195 -12.59 -0.56 -11.79
C LEU A 195 -12.01 -1.98 -11.91
N CYS A 196 -12.79 -3.03 -11.60
CA CYS A 196 -12.36 -4.41 -11.81
C CYS A 196 -12.34 -4.80 -13.30
N GLN A 197 -13.06 -4.09 -14.17
CA GLN A 197 -13.00 -4.29 -15.63
C GLN A 197 -13.19 -5.75 -16.10
N GLY A 198 -13.92 -6.57 -15.34
CA GLY A 198 -14.21 -7.97 -15.68
C GLY A 198 -13.30 -9.01 -15.02
N THR A 199 -12.29 -8.61 -14.24
CA THR A 199 -11.51 -9.53 -13.41
C THR A 199 -12.35 -10.11 -12.27
N GLN A 200 -11.94 -11.28 -11.76
CA GLN A 200 -12.48 -11.84 -10.53
C GLN A 200 -12.02 -11.01 -9.33
N LEU A 201 -12.98 -10.39 -8.63
CA LEU A 201 -12.70 -9.62 -7.43
C LEU A 201 -12.63 -10.53 -6.20
N HIS A 202 -11.53 -10.46 -5.47
CA HIS A 202 -11.32 -11.11 -4.18
C HIS A 202 -11.39 -10.09 -3.05
N CYS A 203 -12.14 -10.41 -1.99
CA CYS A 203 -12.29 -9.57 -0.81
C CYS A 203 -11.53 -10.21 0.35
N ILE A 204 -10.37 -9.66 0.71
CA ILE A 204 -9.51 -10.26 1.74
C ILE A 204 -9.51 -9.39 3.00
N VAL A 205 -9.86 -10.00 4.14
CA VAL A 205 -9.71 -9.38 5.45
C VAL A 205 -8.48 -9.96 6.13
N ILE A 206 -7.62 -9.08 6.65
CA ILE A 206 -6.39 -9.45 7.34
C ILE A 206 -6.39 -8.79 8.73
N GLN A 207 -6.26 -9.59 9.77
CA GLN A 207 -6.30 -9.13 11.15
C GLN A 207 -4.99 -9.41 11.87
N PHE A 208 -4.48 -8.39 12.56
CA PHE A 208 -3.26 -8.40 13.33
C PHE A 208 -3.50 -8.14 14.82
N CYS A 209 -2.77 -8.86 15.67
CA CYS A 209 -2.68 -8.64 17.11
C CYS A 209 -1.23 -8.22 17.44
N GLY A 210 -1.01 -6.93 17.64
CA GLY A 210 0.33 -6.35 17.59
C GLY A 210 0.97 -6.62 16.22
N TRP A 211 2.12 -7.28 16.21
CA TRP A 211 2.84 -7.67 14.99
C TRP A 211 2.51 -9.09 14.50
N GLU A 212 1.63 -9.81 15.19
CA GLU A 212 1.26 -11.19 14.85
C GLU A 212 0.05 -11.20 13.91
N LEU A 213 0.18 -11.88 12.77
CA LEU A 213 -0.95 -12.21 11.92
C LEU A 213 -1.80 -13.26 12.65
N VAL A 214 -3.03 -12.92 12.99
CA VAL A 214 -3.94 -13.82 13.74
C VAL A 214 -5.02 -14.43 12.87
N ARG A 215 -5.44 -13.73 11.81
CA ARG A 215 -6.46 -14.23 10.88
C ARG A 215 -6.31 -13.57 9.51
N MET A 216 -6.49 -14.35 8.45
CA MET A 216 -6.53 -13.86 7.09
C MET A 216 -7.40 -14.77 6.23
N GLU A 217 -8.46 -14.22 5.66
CA GLU A 217 -9.48 -14.98 4.92
C GLU A 217 -10.02 -14.15 3.74
N GLU A 218 -10.38 -14.86 2.68
CA GLU A 218 -11.26 -14.32 1.65
C GLU A 218 -12.70 -14.49 2.13
N VAL A 219 -13.50 -13.42 2.07
CA VAL A 219 -14.85 -13.35 2.61
C VAL A 219 -15.89 -12.99 1.56
#